data_AF-A0A2D6JJH0-F1
#
_entry.id   AF-A0A2D6JJH0-F1
#
_cell.length_a   1.000
_cell.length_b   1.000
_cell.length_c   1.000
_cell.angle_alpha   90.00
_cell.angle_beta   90.00
_cell.angle_gamma   90.00
#
_symmetry.space_group_name_H-M   'P 1'
#
loop_
_entity.id
_entity.type
_entity.pdbx_description
1 polymer ?
#
loop_
_entity_poly.entity_id
_entity_poly.type
_entity_poly.pdbx_seq_one_letter_code
_entity_poly.pdbx_strand_id
1 'polypeptide(L)'
;MSKLERRKQLGKWLKEMRERSALTQSDLAKSLGYDNAQIISNIERGVSAIPQKRIRDFATHLKCDPMELDFRVLSSSVRDSGASEASDLALKYFPLINAIDKAGDNKRSEISEFISRTLDIPVDKVLPSDQ
;
A
#
# COMPACT_ATOMS: atom_id res chain seq x y z
N MET A 1 -10.56 -0.69 14.08
CA MET A 1 -9.66 0.49 14.13
C MET A 1 -10.41 1.68 13.55
N SER A 2 -10.38 2.85 14.17
CA SER A 2 -10.94 4.08 13.60
C SER A 2 -10.09 4.60 12.44
N LYS A 3 -10.68 5.46 11.61
CA LYS A 3 -9.96 6.20 10.57
C LYS A 3 -8.72 6.94 11.11
N LEU A 4 -8.80 7.52 12.30
CA LEU A 4 -7.67 8.24 12.90
C LEU A 4 -6.51 7.29 13.23
N GLU A 5 -6.80 6.11 13.78
CA GLU A 5 -5.79 5.10 14.09
C GLU A 5 -5.12 4.56 12.82
N ARG A 6 -5.89 4.31 11.75
CA ARG A 6 -5.32 3.89 10.45
C ARG A 6 -4.39 4.96 9.86
N ARG A 7 -4.75 6.24 9.96
CA ARG A 7 -3.87 7.36 9.53
C ARG A 7 -2.59 7.46 10.36
N LYS A 8 -2.65 7.23 11.67
CA LYS A 8 -1.45 7.19 12.52
C LYS A 8 -0.52 6.03 12.16
N GLN A 9 -1.08 4.87 11.80
CA GLN A 9 -0.28 3.73 11.34
C GLN A 9 0.43 4.03 10.01
N LEU A 10 -0.28 4.59 9.03
CA LEU A 10 0.34 5.08 7.78
C LEU A 10 1.45 6.10 8.08
N GLY A 11 1.16 7.09 8.94
CA GLY A 11 2.10 8.14 9.31
C GLY A 11 3.38 7.58 9.96
N LYS A 12 3.24 6.59 10.85
CA LYS A 12 4.38 5.89 11.44
C LYS A 12 5.22 5.15 10.39
N TRP A 13 4.58 4.42 9.49
CA TRP A 13 5.28 3.70 8.41
C TRP A 13 6.02 4.68 7.47
N LEU A 14 5.41 5.81 7.12
CA LEU A 14 6.06 6.85 6.30
C LEU A 14 7.30 7.43 6.98
N LYS A 15 7.21 7.69 8.28
CA LYS A 15 8.36 8.14 9.09
C LYS A 15 9.50 7.13 9.03
N GLU A 16 9.19 5.84 9.18
CA GLU A 16 10.19 4.77 9.09
C GLU A 16 10.83 4.70 7.69
N MET A 17 10.05 4.80 6.61
CA MET A 17 10.60 4.84 5.24
C MET A 17 11.49 6.06 5.02
N ARG A 18 11.09 7.21 5.56
CA ARG A 18 11.86 8.45 5.47
C ARG A 18 13.20 8.33 6.19
N GLU A 19 13.18 7.79 7.41
CA GLU A 19 14.38 7.59 8.22
C GLU A 19 15.33 6.55 7.60
N ARG A 20 14.80 5.45 7.03
CA ARG A 20 15.59 4.48 6.25
C ARG A 20 16.22 5.09 5.00
N SER A 21 15.57 6.10 4.42
CA SER A 21 16.11 6.87 3.30
C SER A 21 17.08 7.98 3.74
N ALA A 22 17.39 8.06 5.05
CA ALA A 22 18.26 9.08 5.65
C ALA A 22 17.80 10.53 5.40
N LEU A 23 16.49 10.75 5.27
CA LEU A 23 15.90 12.06 5.03
C LEU A 23 15.37 12.65 6.34
N THR A 24 15.58 13.94 6.59
CA THR A 24 14.78 14.68 7.58
C THR A 24 13.40 15.02 7.00
N GLN A 25 12.45 15.43 7.85
CA GLN A 25 11.14 15.91 7.36
C GLN A 25 11.30 17.10 6.40
N SER A 26 12.28 17.98 6.67
CA SER A 26 12.61 19.12 5.81
C SER A 26 13.21 18.68 4.46
N ASP A 27 14.04 17.63 4.45
CA ASP A 27 14.62 17.12 3.20
C ASP A 27 13.55 16.49 2.31
N LEU A 28 12.67 15.67 2.90
CA LEU A 28 11.55 15.09 2.16
C LEU A 28 10.62 16.18 1.63
N ALA A 29 10.28 17.18 2.46
CA ALA A 29 9.46 18.30 2.05
C ALA A 29 10.07 19.06 0.85
N LYS A 30 11.35 19.41 0.93
CA LYS A 30 12.09 20.08 -0.16
C LYS A 30 12.13 19.23 -1.42
N SER A 31 12.39 17.93 -1.30
CA SER A 31 12.43 17.02 -2.46
C SER A 31 11.09 16.93 -3.20
N LEU A 32 9.99 17.06 -2.45
CA LEU A 32 8.64 17.11 -2.99
C LEU A 32 8.24 18.52 -3.44
N GLY A 33 9.07 19.55 -3.27
CA GLY A 33 8.75 20.94 -3.62
C GLY A 33 7.74 21.60 -2.68
N TYR A 34 7.75 21.24 -1.39
CA TYR A 34 7.00 21.97 -0.36
C TYR A 34 7.87 23.03 0.32
N ASP A 35 7.27 24.17 0.68
CA ASP A 35 7.97 25.30 1.30
C ASP A 35 8.52 24.99 2.69
N ASN A 36 7.87 24.08 3.42
CA ASN A 36 8.27 23.71 4.77
C ASN A 36 7.85 22.27 5.14
N ALA A 37 8.39 21.78 6.27
CA ALA A 37 8.19 20.43 6.76
C ALA A 37 6.79 20.16 7.37
N GLN A 38 5.92 21.17 7.51
CA GLN A 38 4.66 21.04 8.24
C GLN A 38 3.74 19.97 7.64
N ILE A 39 3.71 19.85 6.30
CA ILE A 39 2.88 18.85 5.63
C ILE A 39 3.37 17.43 5.95
N ILE A 40 4.68 17.20 5.94
CA ILE A 40 5.28 15.91 6.30
C ILE A 40 4.99 15.59 7.77
N SER A 41 5.18 16.55 8.67
CA SER A 41 4.84 16.40 10.09
C SER A 41 3.36 16.07 10.32
N ASN A 42 2.45 16.74 9.61
CA ASN A 42 1.02 16.50 9.72
C ASN A 42 0.64 15.10 9.22
N ILE A 43 1.23 14.64 8.12
CA ILE A 43 1.02 13.30 7.58
C ILE A 43 1.55 12.23 8.55
N GLU A 44 2.78 12.39 9.05
CA GLU A 44 3.38 11.43 9.98
C GLU A 44 2.62 11.31 11.31
N ARG A 45 1.93 12.38 11.74
CA ARG A 45 1.06 12.37 12.92
C ARG A 45 -0.38 11.90 12.64
N GLY A 46 -0.71 11.60 11.38
CA GLY A 46 -2.06 11.19 10.95
C GLY A 46 -3.10 12.31 10.94
N VAL A 47 -2.66 13.57 11.01
CA VAL A 47 -3.52 14.77 10.94
C VAL A 47 -4.00 14.99 9.50
N SER A 48 -3.09 14.85 8.54
CA SER A 48 -3.36 15.03 7.11
C SER A 48 -3.13 13.72 6.36
N ALA A 49 -3.86 13.53 5.25
CA ALA A 49 -3.60 12.44 4.31
C ALA A 49 -2.52 12.86 3.30
N ILE A 50 -1.87 11.87 2.68
CA ILE A 50 -1.07 12.13 1.48
C ILE A 50 -2.02 12.54 0.34
N PRO A 51 -1.73 13.63 -0.39
CA PRO A 51 -2.48 13.96 -1.59
C PRO A 51 -2.33 12.85 -2.64
N GLN A 52 -3.45 12.32 -3.15
CA GLN A 52 -3.47 11.21 -4.12
C GLN A 52 -2.52 11.40 -5.31
N LYS A 53 -2.51 12.62 -5.89
CA LYS A 53 -1.63 12.97 -7.03
C LYS A 53 -0.13 12.92 -6.72
N ARG A 54 0.26 12.83 -5.44
CA ARG A 54 1.64 12.91 -4.96
C ARG A 54 2.18 11.57 -4.49
N ILE A 55 1.36 10.52 -4.50
CA ILE A 55 1.73 9.18 -4.01
C ILE A 55 2.98 8.66 -4.71
N ARG A 56 3.07 8.79 -6.04
CA ARG A 56 4.24 8.35 -6.80
C ARG A 56 5.52 9.12 -6.45
N ASP A 57 5.41 10.44 -6.25
CA ASP A 57 6.54 11.27 -5.85
C ASP A 57 7.04 10.87 -4.45
N PHE A 58 6.11 10.68 -3.51
CA PHE A 58 6.43 10.16 -2.18
C PHE A 58 7.14 8.81 -2.26
N ALA A 59 6.60 7.85 -3.02
CA ALA A 59 7.20 6.54 -3.16
C ALA A 59 8.62 6.59 -3.73
N THR A 60 8.84 7.45 -4.72
CA THR A 60 10.15 7.66 -5.35
C THR A 60 11.18 8.16 -4.34
N HIS A 61 10.85 9.21 -3.57
CA HIS A 61 11.78 9.78 -2.59
C HIS A 61 11.98 8.90 -1.34
N LEU A 62 10.95 8.13 -0.97
CA LEU A 62 11.00 7.20 0.16
C LEU A 62 11.57 5.83 -0.22
N LYS A 63 11.91 5.62 -1.50
CA LYS A 63 12.44 4.36 -2.03
C LYS A 63 11.57 3.15 -1.65
N CYS A 64 10.26 3.32 -1.69
CA CYS A 64 9.30 2.26 -1.43
C CYS A 64 8.48 1.95 -2.68
N ASP A 65 7.79 0.81 -2.67
CA ASP A 65 6.93 0.42 -3.77
C ASP A 65 5.73 1.37 -3.87
N PRO A 66 5.48 2.01 -5.04
CA PRO A 66 4.36 2.93 -5.19
C PRO A 66 2.99 2.30 -4.95
N MET A 67 2.83 1.00 -5.25
CA MET A 67 1.57 0.30 -5.04
C MET A 67 1.35 0.01 -3.56
N GLU A 68 2.41 -0.38 -2.84
CA GLU A 68 2.35 -0.51 -1.38
C GLU A 68 1.95 0.81 -0.72
N LEU A 69 2.54 1.94 -1.13
CA LEU A 69 2.19 3.24 -0.57
C LEU A 69 0.74 3.63 -0.89
N ASP A 70 0.33 3.53 -2.16
CA ASP A 70 -1.01 3.89 -2.62
C ASP A 70 -2.09 3.17 -1.81
N PHE A 71 -1.85 1.90 -1.61
CA PHE A 71 -2.72 1.03 -0.88
C PHE A 71 -2.81 1.34 0.60
N ARG A 72 -1.68 1.63 1.28
CA ARG A 72 -1.69 2.10 2.67
C ARG A 72 -2.42 3.44 2.80
N VAL A 73 -2.30 4.32 1.81
CA VAL A 73 -3.07 5.57 1.74
C VAL A 73 -4.57 5.28 1.60
N LEU A 74 -4.95 4.35 0.73
CA LEU A 74 -6.33 3.91 0.56
C LEU A 74 -6.91 3.35 1.86
N SER A 75 -6.24 2.38 2.51
CA SER A 75 -6.71 1.79 3.79
C SER A 75 -6.87 2.85 4.88
N SER A 76 -5.96 3.83 4.93
CA SER A 76 -6.04 4.92 5.90
C SER A 76 -7.25 5.84 5.67
N SER A 77 -7.81 5.84 4.46
CA SER A 77 -8.86 6.74 4.01
C SER A 77 -10.25 6.09 3.94
N VAL A 78 -10.34 4.76 3.95
CA VAL A 78 -11.60 3.98 3.95
C VAL A 78 -12.54 4.53 5.03
N ARG A 79 -13.79 4.77 4.68
CA ARG A 79 -14.84 5.15 5.63
C ARG A 79 -15.31 3.89 6.35
N ASP A 80 -15.70 4.00 7.62
CA ASP A 80 -16.13 2.85 8.44
C ASP A 80 -17.45 2.19 7.96
N SER A 81 -17.98 2.60 6.80
CA SER A 81 -19.24 2.12 6.23
C SER A 81 -19.01 0.89 5.34
N GLY A 82 -19.12 -0.32 5.90
CA GLY A 82 -19.57 -1.58 5.27
C GLY A 82 -18.86 -2.15 4.02
N ALA A 83 -18.12 -1.36 3.23
CA ALA A 83 -17.41 -1.75 2.01
C ALA A 83 -15.91 -2.04 2.30
N SER A 84 -15.62 -2.49 3.52
CA SER A 84 -14.27 -2.63 4.08
C SER A 84 -13.60 -3.95 3.69
N GLU A 85 -14.37 -5.02 3.54
CA GLU A 85 -13.83 -6.38 3.54
C GLU A 85 -12.99 -6.70 2.30
N ALA A 86 -13.44 -6.32 1.10
CA ALA A 86 -12.68 -6.52 -0.13
C ALA A 86 -11.39 -5.69 -0.18
N SER A 87 -11.41 -4.47 0.38
CA SER A 87 -10.22 -3.61 0.45
C SER A 87 -9.20 -4.16 1.46
N ASP A 88 -9.69 -4.64 2.62
CA ASP A 88 -8.86 -5.24 3.67
C ASP A 88 -8.29 -6.60 3.24
N LEU A 89 -9.04 -7.38 2.45
CA LEU A 89 -8.56 -8.62 1.85
C LEU A 89 -7.53 -8.35 0.76
N ALA A 90 -7.79 -7.40 -0.12
CA ALA A 90 -6.79 -6.96 -1.09
C ALA A 90 -5.50 -6.59 -0.33
N LEU A 91 -5.62 -5.77 0.74
CA LEU A 91 -4.57 -5.42 1.72
C LEU A 91 -3.73 -6.58 2.21
N LYS A 92 -4.41 -7.55 2.76
CA LYS A 92 -3.79 -8.71 3.35
C LYS A 92 -3.06 -9.57 2.32
N TYR A 93 -3.63 -9.72 1.13
CA TYR A 93 -3.15 -10.67 0.14
C TYR A 93 -2.28 -10.05 -0.95
N PHE A 94 -2.17 -8.72 -1.04
CA PHE A 94 -1.40 -8.05 -2.08
C PHE A 94 0.10 -8.45 -2.16
N PRO A 95 0.85 -8.58 -1.04
CA PRO A 95 2.22 -9.10 -1.09
C PRO A 95 2.30 -10.55 -1.61
N LEU A 96 1.28 -11.37 -1.30
CA LEU A 96 1.18 -12.74 -1.79
C LEU A 96 0.86 -12.75 -3.29
N ILE A 97 -0.07 -11.90 -3.76
CA ILE A 97 -0.40 -11.71 -5.17
C ILE A 97 0.85 -11.30 -5.96
N ASN A 98 1.62 -10.33 -5.46
CA ASN A 98 2.88 -9.91 -6.08
C ASN A 98 3.95 -11.02 -6.09
N ALA A 99 4.02 -11.84 -5.04
CA ALA A 99 4.95 -12.96 -4.98
C ALA A 99 4.57 -14.08 -5.96
N ILE A 100 3.26 -14.32 -6.15
CA ILE A 100 2.73 -15.24 -7.15
C ILE A 100 3.03 -14.71 -8.55
N ASP A 101 2.79 -13.42 -8.81
CA ASP A 101 3.10 -12.79 -10.10
C ASP A 101 4.61 -12.78 -10.40
N LYS A 102 5.48 -12.82 -9.40
CA LYS A 102 6.92 -12.96 -9.64
C LYS A 102 7.41 -14.40 -9.70
N ALA A 103 6.54 -15.39 -9.44
CA ALA A 103 6.88 -16.79 -9.52
C ALA A 103 6.85 -17.28 -10.97
N GLY A 104 7.75 -18.21 -11.32
CA GLY A 104 7.74 -18.87 -12.63
C GLY A 104 6.50 -19.75 -12.84
N ASP A 105 6.19 -20.05 -14.10
CA ASP A 105 4.91 -20.65 -14.53
C ASP A 105 4.51 -21.90 -13.74
N ASN A 106 5.44 -22.82 -13.49
CA ASN A 106 5.15 -24.04 -12.70
C ASN A 106 4.59 -23.71 -11.31
N LYS A 107 5.14 -22.70 -10.65
CA LYS A 107 4.75 -22.33 -9.28
C LYS A 107 3.47 -21.51 -9.24
N ARG A 108 3.18 -20.73 -10.30
CA ARG A 108 1.88 -20.09 -10.49
C ARG A 108 0.78 -21.15 -10.64
N SER A 109 1.00 -22.18 -11.47
CA SER A 109 0.03 -23.26 -11.67
C SER A 109 -0.27 -24.04 -10.39
N GLU A 110 0.76 -24.42 -9.62
CA GLU A 110 0.58 -25.11 -8.32
C GLU A 110 -0.27 -24.28 -7.34
N ILE A 111 -0.08 -22.96 -7.32
CA ILE A 111 -0.81 -22.06 -6.42
C ILE A 111 -2.26 -21.87 -6.89
N SER A 112 -2.48 -21.70 -8.20
CA SER A 112 -3.82 -21.61 -8.77
C SER A 112 -4.65 -22.87 -8.51
N GLU A 113 -4.06 -24.05 -8.68
CA GLU A 113 -4.70 -25.33 -8.36
C GLU A 113 -5.02 -25.46 -6.86
N PHE A 114 -4.09 -25.05 -6.00
CA PHE A 114 -4.30 -25.04 -4.55
C PHE A 114 -5.47 -24.15 -4.14
N ILE A 115 -5.55 -22.92 -4.66
CA ILE A 115 -6.63 -21.97 -4.36
C ILE A 115 -7.96 -22.49 -4.91
N SER A 116 -7.98 -22.98 -6.15
CA SER A 116 -9.16 -23.58 -6.79
C SER A 116 -9.77 -24.67 -5.91
N ARG A 117 -8.96 -25.64 -5.48
CA ARG A 117 -9.39 -26.73 -4.60
C ARG A 117 -9.85 -26.24 -3.24
N THR A 118 -9.16 -25.24 -2.68
CA THR A 118 -9.44 -24.76 -1.32
C THR A 118 -10.71 -23.92 -1.24
N LEU A 119 -11.00 -23.15 -2.29
CA LEU A 119 -12.16 -22.25 -2.35
C LEU A 119 -13.32 -22.83 -3.17
N ASP A 120 -13.15 -24.02 -3.73
CA ASP A 120 -14.12 -24.70 -4.62
C ASP A 120 -14.55 -23.82 -5.81
N ILE A 121 -13.56 -23.19 -6.46
CA ILE A 121 -13.76 -22.35 -7.65
C ILE A 121 -12.96 -22.89 -8.82
N PRO A 122 -13.44 -22.80 -10.07
CA PRO A 122 -12.69 -23.26 -11.25
C PRO A 122 -11.32 -22.56 -11.37
N VAL A 123 -10.28 -23.30 -11.76
CA VAL A 123 -8.89 -22.78 -11.87
C VAL A 123 -8.82 -21.58 -12.82
N ASP A 124 -9.59 -21.58 -13.92
CA ASP A 124 -9.68 -20.47 -14.88
C ASP A 124 -10.30 -19.19 -14.31
N LYS A 125 -10.87 -19.25 -13.09
CA LYS A 125 -11.44 -18.11 -12.36
C LYS A 125 -10.57 -17.62 -11.20
N VAL A 126 -9.48 -18.33 -10.85
CA VAL A 126 -8.60 -18.01 -9.70
C VAL A 126 -7.67 -16.85 -9.98
N LEU A 127 -7.08 -16.83 -11.18
CA LEU A 127 -6.28 -15.72 -11.72
C LEU A 127 -6.68 -15.59 -13.19
N PRO A 128 -7.26 -14.46 -13.64
CA PRO A 128 -7.54 -14.29 -15.05
C PRO A 128 -6.24 -14.41 -15.83
N SER A 129 -6.17 -15.40 -16.72
CA SER A 129 -5.06 -15.55 -17.66
C SER A 129 -4.90 -14.23 -18.42
N ASP A 130 -3.68 -13.71 -18.51
CA ASP A 130 -3.37 -12.63 -19.45
C ASP A 130 -3.75 -13.14 -20.85
N GLN A 131 -4.83 -12.61 -21.42
CA GLN A 131 -5.10 -12.70 -22.85
C GLN A 131 -4.26 -11.66 -23.58
#